data_AF-A0A948W565-F1
#
_entry.id   AF-A0A948W565-F1
#
_cell.length_a   1.000
_cell.length_b   1.000
_cell.length_c   1.000
_cell.angle_alpha   90.00
_cell.angle_beta   90.00
_cell.angle_gamma   90.00
#
_symmetry.space_group_name_H-M   'P 1'
#
loop_
_entity.id
_entity.type
_entity.pdbx_description
1 polymer ?
#
loop_
_entity_poly.entity_id
_entity_poly.type
_entity_poly.pdbx_seq_one_letter_code
_entity_poly.pdbx_strand_id
1 'polypeptide(L)'
;MKDTQEEMCPHIGLKDDPATSAAYPSVWNYCHRAKQVAVASLDHQRMYCLTAAYTACPLFLKPESTPVPTELQAQDLEPDRRSRAMRTTVSVLVVLAVLVAVVVWQGIARGFFSRPSQPGDDGTVPTLTALPASPIVTIGSATHSSTPTGGVTSATPILTAVPTKISSPTPTTRPVLKLALETPIGLDQKFMIHRMMEGESLELLAGKYETTVATIQAVNYYLPSPIHINWIVVIPLGMIDISELPAFQPYMVVAGMNVEEFAQSMSVDVSTLSYYNSLTATYQLSPGDWLLIPR
;
A
#
# COMPACT_ATOMS: atom_id res chain seq x y z
N MET A 1 45.41 -1.06 4.07
CA MET A 1 43.95 -1.27 4.17
C MET A 1 43.48 -0.31 5.24
N LYS A 2 43.09 0.89 4.82
CA LYS A 2 42.88 2.06 5.68
C LYS A 2 41.38 2.35 5.69
N ASP A 3 40.82 2.38 6.89
CA ASP A 3 39.54 2.95 7.34
C ASP A 3 38.31 2.85 6.43
N THR A 4 37.50 1.82 6.65
CA THR A 4 36.05 1.85 6.33
C THR A 4 35.21 2.36 7.52
N GLN A 5 35.86 2.75 8.62
CA GLN A 5 35.24 3.22 9.86
C GLN A 5 35.06 4.74 9.91
N GLU A 6 35.61 5.51 8.95
CA GLU A 6 35.49 6.97 8.92
C GLU A 6 34.27 7.48 8.11
N GLU A 7 33.61 6.62 7.34
CA GLU A 7 32.49 7.01 6.47
C GLU A 7 31.11 6.79 7.09
N MET A 8 31.01 6.37 8.35
CA MET A 8 29.72 6.11 9.01
C MET A 8 29.73 6.65 10.43
N CYS A 9 28.52 6.94 10.94
CA CYS A 9 28.35 7.41 12.31
C CYS A 9 28.83 6.33 13.31
N PRO A 10 29.73 6.64 14.25
CA PRO A 10 30.22 5.66 15.24
C PRO A 10 29.13 5.23 16.25
N HIS A 11 27.95 5.85 16.21
CA HIS A 11 26.83 5.56 17.09
C HIS A 11 25.65 4.90 16.38
N ILE A 12 25.81 4.48 15.12
CA ILE A 12 24.80 3.66 14.43
C ILE A 12 25.12 2.18 14.63
N GLY A 13 24.14 1.41 15.09
CA GLY A 13 24.31 -0.03 15.32
C GLY A 13 22.98 -0.78 15.43
N LEU A 14 23.03 -2.11 15.50
CA LEU A 14 21.86 -2.95 15.71
C LEU A 14 21.30 -2.75 17.13
N LYS A 15 20.03 -3.13 17.36
CA LYS A 15 19.34 -2.95 18.65
C LYS A 15 20.13 -3.50 19.84
N ASP A 16 20.64 -4.73 19.69
CA ASP A 16 21.33 -5.47 20.76
C ASP A 16 22.86 -5.50 20.56
N ASP A 17 23.37 -4.97 19.44
CA ASP A 17 24.79 -4.95 19.09
C ASP A 17 25.18 -3.59 18.49
N PRO A 18 25.69 -2.65 19.31
CA PRO A 18 26.11 -1.32 18.86
C PRO A 18 27.32 -1.32 17.91
N ALA A 19 28.11 -2.40 17.87
CA ALA A 19 29.31 -2.48 17.06
C ALA A 19 29.02 -2.93 15.62
N THR A 20 27.86 -3.54 15.40
CA THR A 20 27.40 -4.00 14.09
C THR A 20 26.30 -3.08 13.59
N SER A 21 26.36 -2.65 12.34
CA SER A 21 25.28 -1.90 11.68
C SER A 21 24.97 -2.50 10.31
N ALA A 22 23.75 -2.32 9.84
CA ALA A 22 23.42 -2.61 8.45
C ALA A 22 24.04 -1.52 7.56
N ALA A 23 24.79 -1.93 6.54
CA ALA A 23 25.46 -1.04 5.58
C ALA A 23 24.49 -0.25 4.68
N TYR A 24 23.17 -0.44 4.85
CA TYR A 24 22.13 0.23 4.11
C TYR A 24 21.04 0.73 5.06
N PRO A 25 20.27 1.77 4.66
CA PRO A 25 19.19 2.32 5.48
C PRO A 25 18.18 1.25 5.82
N SER A 26 18.00 0.97 7.11
CA SER A 26 17.16 -0.13 7.55
C SER A 26 16.54 0.14 8.91
N VAL A 27 15.43 -0.52 9.18
CA VAL A 27 14.77 -0.49 10.50
C VAL A 27 15.62 -1.15 11.60
N TRP A 28 16.66 -1.88 11.22
CA TRP A 28 17.58 -2.55 12.12
C TRP A 28 18.70 -1.64 12.62
N ASN A 29 18.89 -0.48 12.01
CA ASN A 29 19.86 0.52 12.43
C ASN A 29 19.25 1.46 13.48
N TYR A 30 19.81 1.42 14.68
CA TYR A 30 19.45 2.23 15.82
C TYR A 30 20.53 3.26 16.12
N CYS A 31 20.10 4.43 16.60
CA CYS A 31 21.00 5.45 17.11
C CYS A 31 21.28 5.20 18.60
N HIS A 32 22.50 4.75 18.92
CA HIS A 32 22.94 4.48 20.30
C HIS A 32 23.36 5.74 21.07
N ARG A 33 23.30 6.91 20.42
CA ARG A 33 23.53 8.20 21.06
C ARG A 33 22.27 8.81 21.67
N ALA A 34 21.08 8.33 21.26
CA ALA A 34 19.82 8.76 21.84
C ALA A 34 19.53 8.01 23.15
N LYS A 35 19.13 8.73 24.21
CA LYS A 35 18.83 8.16 25.54
C LYS A 35 17.66 7.16 25.53
N GLN A 36 16.80 7.24 24.53
CA GLN A 36 15.85 6.19 24.18
C GLN A 36 16.23 5.69 22.80
N VAL A 37 16.50 4.39 22.69
CA VAL A 37 16.88 3.71 21.46
C VAL A 37 15.77 3.91 20.43
N ALA A 38 15.91 4.95 19.61
CA ALA A 38 14.95 5.34 18.58
C ALA A 38 15.51 4.93 17.22
N VAL A 39 14.68 4.30 16.40
CA VAL A 39 15.03 4.01 15.01
C VAL A 39 15.22 5.35 14.30
N ALA A 40 16.45 5.62 13.85
CA ALA A 40 16.70 6.78 13.00
C ALA A 40 15.84 6.61 11.74
N SER A 41 15.05 7.61 11.35
CA SER A 41 14.24 7.51 10.13
C SER A 41 15.11 7.11 8.95
N LEU A 42 14.58 6.33 8.00
CA LEU A 42 15.38 5.81 6.88
C LEU A 42 16.06 6.94 6.09
N ASP A 43 15.39 8.09 5.97
CA ASP A 43 15.95 9.28 5.34
C ASP A 43 17.08 9.90 6.17
N HIS A 44 16.96 9.91 7.50
CA HIS A 44 18.03 10.37 8.39
C HIS A 44 19.25 9.45 8.34
N GLN A 45 19.05 8.14 8.22
CA GLN A 45 20.15 7.19 8.04
C GLN A 45 20.87 7.38 6.72
N ARG A 46 20.12 7.59 5.63
CA ARG A 46 20.66 7.90 4.29
C ARG A 46 21.48 9.16 4.28
N MET A 47 20.96 10.20 4.92
CA MET A 47 21.53 11.54 4.81
C MET A 47 22.74 11.70 5.73
N TYR A 48 22.72 11.07 6.91
CA TYR A 48 23.74 11.29 7.94
C TYR A 48 24.38 10.01 8.46
N CYS A 49 23.59 9.06 8.97
CA CYS A 49 24.17 8.00 9.82
C CYS A 49 25.05 7.00 9.08
N LEU A 50 24.78 6.73 7.80
CA LEU A 50 25.52 5.79 6.96
C LEU A 50 26.47 6.49 5.99
N THR A 51 26.78 7.77 6.23
CA THR A 51 27.65 8.59 5.38
C THR A 51 28.62 9.40 6.23
N ALA A 52 29.69 9.92 5.62
CA ALA A 52 30.64 10.82 6.28
C ALA A 52 29.99 12.13 6.78
N ALA A 53 28.75 12.43 6.34
CA ALA A 53 27.97 13.58 6.78
C ALA A 53 27.41 13.42 8.21
N TYR A 54 27.66 12.30 8.90
CA TYR A 54 27.25 12.11 10.31
C TYR A 54 27.77 13.22 11.24
N THR A 55 28.89 13.87 10.90
CA THR A 55 29.44 15.01 11.64
C THR A 55 28.50 16.22 11.65
N ALA A 56 27.64 16.36 10.64
CA ALA A 56 26.59 17.37 10.55
C ALA A 56 25.25 16.91 11.14
N CYS A 57 25.15 15.68 11.65
CA CYS A 57 23.92 15.16 12.22
C CYS A 57 23.49 15.98 13.45
N PRO A 58 22.23 16.49 13.50
CA PRO A 58 21.73 17.23 14.66
C PRO A 58 21.75 16.44 15.98
N LEU A 59 21.73 15.10 15.93
CA LEU A 59 21.88 14.24 17.10
C LEU A 59 23.35 14.02 17.49
N PHE A 60 24.26 14.11 16.52
CA PHE A 60 25.70 14.02 16.73
C PHE A 60 26.31 15.33 17.28
N LEU A 61 25.68 16.47 17.01
CA LEU A 61 26.16 17.77 17.47
C LEU A 61 25.62 18.18 18.85
N LYS A 62 24.56 17.53 19.35
CA LYS A 62 23.99 17.83 20.66
C LYS A 62 24.80 17.18 21.79
N PRO A 63 24.99 17.87 22.93
CA PRO A 63 25.55 17.25 24.13
C PRO A 63 24.61 16.17 24.66
N GLU A 64 25.16 15.12 25.27
CA GLU A 64 24.37 14.04 25.87
C GLU A 64 23.28 14.63 26.77
N SER A 65 22.02 14.18 26.56
CA SER A 65 20.84 14.40 27.41
C SER A 65 19.74 15.41 27.00
N THR A 66 19.59 15.82 25.74
CA THR A 66 18.32 16.46 25.30
C THR A 66 17.30 15.42 24.80
N PRO A 67 16.03 15.45 25.24
CA PRO A 67 14.98 14.58 24.70
C PRO A 67 14.81 14.81 23.20
N VAL A 68 14.68 13.71 22.45
CA VAL A 68 14.59 13.71 20.99
C VAL A 68 13.28 14.40 20.56
N PRO A 69 13.31 15.39 19.65
CA PRO A 69 12.10 15.98 19.08
C PRO A 69 11.25 14.89 18.42
N THR A 70 9.95 14.91 18.68
CA THR A 70 8.95 13.96 18.20
C THR A 70 9.00 13.73 16.67
N GLU A 71 9.49 14.70 15.90
CA GLU A 71 9.74 14.61 14.45
C GLU A 71 10.81 13.58 14.02
N LEU A 72 11.71 13.18 14.92
CA LEU A 72 12.83 12.26 14.63
C LEU A 72 12.59 10.84 15.17
N GLN A 73 11.48 10.62 15.87
CA GLN A 73 11.07 9.28 16.27
C GLN A 73 10.41 8.61 15.07
N ALA A 74 10.94 7.47 14.63
CA ALA A 74 10.14 6.54 13.84
C ALA A 74 8.99 6.07 14.72
N GLN A 75 7.90 6.82 14.70
CA GLN A 75 6.64 6.34 15.24
C GLN A 75 6.28 5.10 14.40
N ASP A 76 6.20 3.98 15.12
CA ASP A 76 5.62 2.71 14.66
C ASP A 76 6.46 1.80 13.74
N LEU A 77 7.74 1.59 14.09
CA LEU A 77 8.52 0.45 13.59
C LEU A 77 9.02 -0.49 14.69
N GLU A 78 8.30 -0.59 15.81
CA GLU A 78 8.49 -1.76 16.68
C GLU A 78 7.95 -2.99 15.94
N PRO A 79 8.75 -4.05 15.71
CA PRO A 79 8.25 -5.28 15.13
C PRO A 79 7.20 -5.87 16.06
N ASP A 80 5.98 -5.78 15.55
CA ASP A 80 4.68 -6.04 16.11
C ASP A 80 4.67 -7.08 17.27
N ARG A 81 4.63 -6.58 18.51
CA ARG A 81 4.35 -7.37 19.73
C ARG A 81 2.98 -8.07 19.62
N ARG A 82 2.07 -7.56 18.76
CA ARG A 82 0.77 -8.16 18.43
C ARG A 82 0.93 -9.40 17.53
N SER A 83 1.87 -9.41 16.60
CA SER A 83 2.15 -10.58 15.73
C SER A 83 2.68 -11.78 16.51
N ARG A 84 3.52 -11.56 17.53
CA ARG A 84 4.00 -12.65 18.40
C ARG A 84 2.88 -13.18 19.29
N ALA A 85 2.07 -12.29 19.88
CA ALA A 85 0.90 -12.69 20.66
C ALA A 85 -0.13 -13.44 19.80
N MET A 86 -0.39 -12.98 18.57
CA MET A 86 -1.31 -13.62 17.63
C MET A 86 -0.79 -14.98 17.14
N ARG A 87 0.53 -15.10 16.88
CA ARG A 87 1.12 -16.40 16.55
C ARG A 87 1.01 -17.38 17.72
N THR A 88 1.22 -16.93 18.97
CA THR A 88 1.05 -17.80 20.13
C THR A 88 -0.40 -18.20 20.37
N THR A 89 -1.37 -17.31 20.20
CA THR A 89 -2.79 -17.65 20.37
C THR A 89 -3.27 -18.61 19.29
N VAL A 90 -2.88 -18.40 18.03
CA VAL A 90 -3.19 -19.32 16.93
C VAL A 90 -2.57 -20.69 17.18
N SER A 91 -1.30 -20.76 17.60
CA SER A 91 -0.66 -22.04 17.93
C SER A 91 -1.37 -22.79 19.07
N VAL A 92 -1.79 -22.08 20.13
CA VAL A 92 -2.56 -22.70 21.23
C VAL A 92 -3.91 -23.21 20.75
N LEU A 93 -4.62 -22.45 19.91
CA LEU A 93 -5.92 -22.85 19.36
C LEU A 93 -5.79 -24.08 18.45
N VAL A 94 -4.74 -24.17 17.64
CA VAL A 94 -4.47 -25.33 16.78
C VAL A 94 -4.18 -26.57 17.63
N VAL A 95 -3.34 -26.45 18.68
CA VAL A 95 -3.06 -27.56 19.60
C VAL A 95 -4.33 -28.01 20.32
N LEU A 96 -5.17 -27.07 20.77
CA LEU A 96 -6.45 -27.38 21.40
C LEU A 96 -7.39 -28.12 20.44
N ALA A 97 -7.50 -27.67 19.19
CA ALA A 97 -8.32 -28.30 18.17
C ALA A 97 -7.86 -29.74 17.85
N VAL A 98 -6.54 -29.96 17.77
CA VAL A 98 -5.97 -31.30 17.59
C VAL A 98 -6.28 -32.20 18.79
N LEU A 99 -6.16 -31.70 20.02
CA LEU A 99 -6.52 -32.46 21.23
C LEU A 99 -8.01 -32.84 21.24
N VAL A 100 -8.90 -31.90 20.88
CA VAL A 100 -10.34 -32.18 20.77
C VAL A 100 -10.59 -33.24 19.69
N ALA A 101 -9.96 -33.14 18.52
CA ALA A 101 -10.09 -34.13 17.47
C ALA A 101 -9.63 -35.52 17.92
N VAL A 102 -8.53 -35.61 18.68
CA VAL A 102 -8.06 -36.87 19.28
C VAL A 102 -9.06 -37.43 20.29
N VAL A 103 -9.66 -36.60 21.14
CA VAL A 103 -10.68 -37.04 22.11
C VAL A 103 -11.94 -37.52 21.41
N VAL A 104 -12.40 -36.81 20.38
CA VAL A 104 -13.55 -37.22 19.55
C VAL A 104 -13.24 -38.53 18.83
N TRP A 105 -12.05 -38.67 18.24
CA TRP A 105 -11.60 -39.90 17.60
C TRP A 105 -11.55 -41.07 18.58
N GLN A 106 -11.01 -40.86 19.79
CA GLN A 106 -11.00 -41.86 20.85
C GLN A 106 -12.43 -42.24 21.30
N GLY A 107 -13.34 -41.27 21.36
CA GLY A 107 -14.75 -41.50 21.72
C GLY A 107 -15.51 -42.30 20.67
N ILE A 108 -15.27 -42.04 19.38
CA ILE A 108 -15.83 -42.84 18.27
C ILE A 108 -15.23 -44.24 18.27
N ALA A 109 -13.90 -44.38 18.41
CA ALA A 109 -13.21 -45.66 18.42
C ALA A 109 -13.59 -46.54 19.63
N ARG A 110 -13.91 -45.94 20.78
CA ARG A 110 -14.36 -46.63 21.99
C ARG A 110 -15.89 -46.76 22.09
N GLY A 111 -16.64 -46.35 21.07
CA GLY A 111 -18.09 -46.54 20.99
C GLY A 111 -18.94 -45.65 21.91
N PHE A 112 -18.40 -44.54 22.42
CA PHE A 112 -19.14 -43.56 23.23
C PHE A 112 -20.01 -42.60 22.39
N PHE A 113 -19.70 -42.43 21.10
CA PHE A 113 -20.50 -41.62 20.18
C PHE A 113 -21.15 -42.52 19.13
N SER A 114 -22.48 -42.59 19.14
CA SER A 114 -23.26 -43.39 18.19
C SER A 114 -23.10 -42.88 16.76
N ARG A 115 -22.71 -43.78 15.84
CA ARG A 115 -22.59 -43.52 14.41
C ARG A 115 -24.00 -43.33 13.82
N PRO A 116 -24.28 -42.27 13.05
CA PRO A 116 -25.55 -42.14 12.36
C PRO A 116 -25.72 -43.27 11.34
N SER A 117 -26.86 -43.95 11.39
CA SER A 117 -27.22 -45.05 10.48
C SER A 117 -27.54 -44.50 9.09
N GLN A 118 -26.86 -45.01 8.07
CA GLN A 118 -27.13 -44.72 6.66
C GLN A 118 -28.38 -45.52 6.19
N PRO A 119 -29.34 -44.94 5.46
CA PRO A 119 -30.51 -45.66 4.95
C PRO A 119 -30.11 -46.62 3.81
N GLY A 120 -30.71 -47.81 3.81
CA GLY A 120 -30.41 -48.91 2.90
C GLY A 120 -30.90 -48.72 1.46
N ASP A 121 -30.06 -49.17 0.53
CA ASP A 121 -30.39 -49.48 -0.85
C ASP A 121 -31.09 -50.85 -0.88
N ASP A 122 -32.42 -50.85 -1.01
CA ASP A 122 -33.17 -52.04 -1.41
C ASP A 122 -33.29 -52.05 -2.93
N GLY A 123 -32.58 -53.00 -3.54
CA GLY A 123 -32.64 -53.26 -4.96
C GLY A 123 -33.99 -53.79 -5.39
N THR A 124 -34.53 -53.25 -6.47
CA THR A 124 -35.48 -53.98 -7.32
C THR A 124 -35.27 -53.56 -8.77
N VAL A 125 -34.68 -54.46 -9.54
CA VAL A 125 -34.61 -54.41 -11.01
C VAL A 125 -35.95 -54.88 -11.57
N PRO A 126 -36.43 -54.26 -12.66
CA PRO A 126 -37.08 -55.05 -13.70
C PRO A 126 -36.40 -54.88 -15.08
N THR A 127 -36.47 -55.98 -15.82
CA THR A 127 -35.67 -56.34 -16.99
C THR A 127 -36.54 -56.34 -18.26
N LEU A 128 -36.00 -55.71 -19.32
CA LEU A 128 -36.21 -55.87 -20.78
C LEU A 128 -37.53 -55.44 -21.44
N THR A 129 -37.43 -54.67 -22.54
CA THR A 129 -37.96 -54.99 -23.90
C THR A 129 -37.44 -53.97 -24.95
N ALA A 130 -37.32 -54.41 -26.21
CA ALA A 130 -36.44 -53.97 -27.29
C ALA A 130 -36.88 -52.79 -28.20
N LEU A 131 -35.91 -52.26 -28.98
CA LEU A 131 -35.97 -51.32 -30.13
C LEU A 131 -36.74 -51.89 -31.37
N PRO A 132 -37.00 -51.18 -32.51
CA PRO A 132 -36.50 -49.88 -33.02
C PRO A 132 -37.54 -48.95 -33.75
N ALA A 133 -37.05 -47.80 -34.26
CA ALA A 133 -37.36 -47.16 -35.56
C ALA A 133 -38.07 -45.77 -35.61
N SER A 134 -37.29 -44.82 -36.14
CA SER A 134 -37.61 -43.78 -37.13
C SER A 134 -38.18 -42.40 -36.72
N PRO A 135 -37.78 -41.33 -37.46
CA PRO A 135 -38.02 -39.94 -37.11
C PRO A 135 -39.29 -39.39 -37.75
N ILE A 136 -39.98 -38.48 -37.07
CA ILE A 136 -41.07 -37.67 -37.65
C ILE A 136 -40.72 -36.19 -37.50
N VAL A 137 -40.54 -35.56 -38.65
CA VAL A 137 -40.58 -34.12 -38.90
C VAL A 137 -42.05 -33.68 -38.93
N THR A 138 -42.41 -32.54 -38.32
CA THR A 138 -43.49 -31.59 -38.70
C THR A 138 -43.45 -30.42 -37.70
N ILE A 139 -42.88 -29.25 -38.07
CA ILE A 139 -43.50 -28.03 -38.62
C ILE A 139 -44.49 -27.32 -37.68
N GLY A 140 -44.15 -26.05 -37.36
CA GLY A 140 -45.09 -24.93 -37.42
C GLY A 140 -45.80 -24.53 -36.12
N SER A 141 -45.49 -23.33 -35.64
CA SER A 141 -46.38 -22.15 -35.74
C SER A 141 -46.40 -21.30 -34.47
N ALA A 142 -46.47 -19.99 -34.71
CA ALA A 142 -46.41 -18.88 -33.78
C ALA A 142 -47.57 -18.86 -32.76
N THR A 143 -47.43 -18.06 -31.69
CA THR A 143 -48.17 -16.78 -31.52
C THR A 143 -48.04 -16.24 -30.09
N HIS A 144 -47.74 -14.95 -30.05
CA HIS A 144 -47.84 -13.92 -29.02
C HIS A 144 -48.75 -14.16 -27.80
N SER A 145 -48.31 -13.66 -26.63
CA SER A 145 -49.22 -12.96 -25.70
C SER A 145 -48.46 -11.95 -24.84
N SER A 146 -48.89 -10.69 -24.96
CA SER A 146 -48.52 -9.56 -24.12
C SER A 146 -49.40 -9.54 -22.87
N THR A 147 -48.89 -9.00 -21.75
CA THR A 147 -49.75 -8.47 -20.70
C THR A 147 -49.10 -7.25 -20.05
N PRO A 148 -49.72 -6.06 -20.13
CA PRO A 148 -49.39 -4.89 -19.34
C PRO A 148 -50.32 -4.78 -18.13
N THR A 149 -49.88 -4.25 -16.99
CA THR A 149 -50.79 -3.57 -16.02
C THR A 149 -49.97 -2.64 -15.11
N GLY A 150 -50.28 -1.33 -15.14
CA GLY A 150 -49.80 -0.32 -14.18
C GLY A 150 -50.36 -0.57 -12.76
N GLY A 151 -49.82 -0.06 -11.65
CA GLY A 151 -49.36 1.30 -11.39
C GLY A 151 -50.45 2.06 -10.63
N VAL A 152 -50.39 2.12 -9.29
CA VAL A 152 -50.96 3.21 -8.46
C VAL A 152 -50.17 3.36 -7.15
N THR A 153 -49.77 4.60 -6.91
CA THR A 153 -49.07 5.20 -5.79
C THR A 153 -49.92 5.25 -4.50
N SER A 154 -49.30 5.11 -3.32
CA SER A 154 -49.87 5.65 -2.08
C SER A 154 -48.74 6.12 -1.15
N ALA A 155 -48.74 7.42 -0.85
CA ALA A 155 -47.77 8.08 0.00
C ALA A 155 -48.30 8.14 1.45
N THR A 156 -47.46 7.80 2.42
CA THR A 156 -47.71 8.02 3.85
C THR A 156 -46.59 8.90 4.41
N PRO A 157 -46.90 10.02 5.10
CA PRO A 157 -45.88 10.89 5.67
C PRO A 157 -45.40 10.34 7.02
N ILE A 158 -44.08 10.23 7.21
CA ILE A 158 -43.44 10.00 8.51
C ILE A 158 -42.53 11.19 8.81
N LEU A 159 -42.65 11.68 10.05
CA LEU A 159 -42.01 12.86 10.60
C LEU A 159 -40.52 12.63 10.92
N THR A 160 -39.70 13.58 10.48
CA THR A 160 -38.64 14.27 11.24
C THR A 160 -37.52 13.46 11.93
N ALA A 161 -36.35 13.47 11.31
CA ALA A 161 -35.09 13.77 12.00
C ALA A 161 -34.35 14.83 11.19
N VAL A 162 -34.20 16.03 11.76
CA VAL A 162 -33.46 17.14 11.15
C VAL A 162 -31.97 16.81 11.22
N PRO A 163 -31.24 16.71 10.10
CA PRO A 163 -29.79 16.63 10.17
C PRO A 163 -29.25 17.99 10.60
N THR A 164 -28.71 18.05 11.82
CA THR A 164 -27.86 19.14 12.28
C THR A 164 -26.69 19.26 11.31
N LYS A 165 -26.63 20.36 10.56
CA LYS A 165 -25.46 20.70 9.74
C LYS A 165 -24.28 20.85 10.69
N ILE A 166 -23.43 19.83 10.75
CA ILE A 166 -22.11 19.92 11.36
C ILE A 166 -21.33 20.89 10.46
N SER A 167 -21.05 22.07 11.00
CA SER A 167 -20.14 23.03 10.40
C SER A 167 -18.80 22.34 10.20
N SER A 168 -18.47 22.05 8.95
CA SER A 168 -17.13 21.62 8.52
C SER A 168 -16.08 22.58 9.09
N PRO A 169 -14.96 22.11 9.67
CA PRO A 169 -13.90 23.00 10.11
C PRO A 169 -13.38 23.76 8.90
N THR A 170 -13.36 25.08 9.02
CA THR A 170 -12.78 26.00 8.05
C THR A 170 -11.40 25.47 7.61
N PRO A 171 -11.17 25.19 6.31
CA PRO A 171 -9.85 24.79 5.86
C PRO A 171 -8.93 25.97 6.13
N THR A 172 -7.99 25.76 7.04
CA THR A 172 -6.85 26.66 7.22
C THR A 172 -6.12 26.66 5.89
N THR A 173 -6.13 27.81 5.21
CA THR A 173 -5.50 28.02 3.91
C THR A 173 -3.99 27.90 4.06
N ARG A 174 -3.47 26.67 4.14
CA ARG A 174 -2.08 26.39 3.81
C ARG A 174 -1.90 26.76 2.34
N PRO A 175 -0.85 27.49 1.96
CA PRO A 175 -0.54 27.68 0.56
C PRO A 175 -0.38 26.29 -0.06
N VAL A 176 -1.24 25.96 -1.03
CA VAL A 176 -1.12 24.74 -1.84
C VAL A 176 0.14 24.92 -2.67
N LEU A 177 1.24 24.38 -2.19
CA LEU A 177 2.50 24.35 -2.92
C LEU A 177 2.24 23.53 -4.19
N LYS A 178 2.48 24.13 -5.35
CA LYS A 178 2.13 23.55 -6.67
C LYS A 178 2.77 22.18 -6.90
N LEU A 179 3.86 21.86 -6.20
CA LEU A 179 4.63 20.61 -6.26
C LEU A 179 4.59 19.83 -4.92
N ALA A 180 3.55 19.99 -4.11
CA ALA A 180 3.41 19.19 -2.90
C ALA A 180 3.02 17.74 -3.20
N LEU A 181 3.33 16.86 -2.24
CA LEU A 181 2.76 15.52 -2.16
C LEU A 181 1.22 15.60 -2.14
N GLU A 182 0.54 14.61 -2.72
CA GLU A 182 -0.93 14.58 -2.85
C GLU A 182 -1.53 15.73 -3.68
N THR A 183 -0.71 16.42 -4.49
CA THR A 183 -1.18 17.43 -5.44
C THR A 183 -1.02 16.90 -6.87
N PRO A 184 -2.06 16.95 -7.72
CA PRO A 184 -1.94 16.59 -9.12
C PRO A 184 -0.89 17.44 -9.84
N ILE A 185 0.02 16.77 -10.55
CA ILE A 185 1.06 17.37 -11.39
C ILE A 185 0.89 16.93 -12.85
N GLY A 186 1.41 17.71 -13.79
CA GLY A 186 1.27 17.47 -15.23
C GLY A 186 0.22 18.36 -15.90
N LEU A 187 0.23 18.35 -17.23
CA LEU A 187 -0.66 19.17 -18.08
C LEU A 187 -1.87 18.33 -18.52
N ASP A 188 -1.78 17.76 -19.73
CA ASP A 188 -2.82 16.91 -20.31
C ASP A 188 -2.85 15.54 -19.63
N GLN A 189 -1.66 14.99 -19.35
CA GLN A 189 -1.47 13.78 -18.57
C GLN A 189 -1.18 14.18 -17.12
N LYS A 190 -2.07 13.77 -16.22
CA LYS A 190 -1.97 14.13 -14.80
C LYS A 190 -1.58 12.94 -13.96
N PHE A 191 -0.76 13.23 -12.97
CA PHE A 191 -0.22 12.25 -12.05
C PHE A 191 -0.34 12.75 -10.62
N MET A 192 -0.38 11.82 -9.67
CA MET A 192 -0.31 12.10 -8.25
C MET A 192 0.94 11.45 -7.68
N ILE A 193 1.76 12.21 -6.95
CA ILE A 193 2.80 11.63 -6.10
C ILE A 193 2.16 11.38 -4.74
N HIS A 194 1.93 10.11 -4.44
CA HIS A 194 1.16 9.67 -3.29
C HIS A 194 2.03 8.89 -2.30
N ARG A 195 1.83 9.10 -1.00
CA ARG A 195 2.46 8.28 0.04
C ARG A 195 1.47 7.27 0.57
N MET A 196 1.82 5.99 0.43
CA MET A 196 1.01 4.86 0.90
C MET A 196 0.70 4.97 2.40
N MET A 197 -0.58 4.88 2.75
CA MET A 197 -1.07 4.90 4.12
C MET A 197 -1.44 3.50 4.62
N GLU A 198 -1.66 3.37 5.92
CA GLU A 198 -2.11 2.11 6.52
C GLU A 198 -3.47 1.68 5.94
N GLY A 199 -3.57 0.42 5.54
CA GLY A 199 -4.79 -0.15 4.97
C GLY A 199 -5.02 0.15 3.48
N GLU A 200 -4.15 0.93 2.84
CA GLU A 200 -4.21 1.14 1.40
C GLU A 200 -3.56 0.01 0.60
N SER A 201 -4.06 -0.20 -0.62
CA SER A 201 -3.52 -1.14 -1.59
C SER A 201 -3.52 -0.49 -2.98
N LEU A 202 -2.71 -1.00 -3.91
CA LEU A 202 -2.74 -0.51 -5.28
C LEU A 202 -4.12 -0.67 -5.93
N GLU A 203 -4.86 -1.71 -5.56
CA GLU A 203 -6.22 -1.94 -6.06
C GLU A 203 -7.17 -0.81 -5.63
N LEU A 204 -7.11 -0.41 -4.36
CA LEU A 204 -7.92 0.70 -3.84
C LEU A 204 -7.55 2.03 -4.51
N LEU A 205 -6.26 2.27 -4.72
CA LEU A 205 -5.78 3.48 -5.41
C LEU A 205 -6.18 3.48 -6.88
N ALA A 206 -6.08 2.34 -7.57
CA ALA A 206 -6.49 2.19 -8.97
C ALA A 206 -7.98 2.53 -9.14
N GLY A 207 -8.85 1.97 -8.28
CA GLY A 207 -10.27 2.29 -8.29
C GLY A 207 -10.56 3.77 -7.95
N LYS A 208 -9.83 4.34 -6.98
CA LYS A 208 -10.02 5.74 -6.55
C LYS A 208 -9.64 6.76 -7.64
N TYR A 209 -8.58 6.49 -8.39
CA TYR A 209 -8.02 7.42 -9.37
C TYR A 209 -8.32 7.05 -10.82
N GLU A 210 -9.28 6.13 -11.03
CA GLU A 210 -9.73 5.70 -12.36
C GLU A 210 -8.56 5.22 -13.25
N THR A 211 -7.68 4.40 -12.68
CA THR A 211 -6.55 3.77 -13.37
C THR A 211 -6.52 2.26 -13.08
N THR A 212 -5.44 1.56 -13.48
CA THR A 212 -5.28 0.12 -13.21
C THR A 212 -4.00 -0.15 -12.41
N VAL A 213 -3.97 -1.27 -11.68
CA VAL A 213 -2.75 -1.71 -10.97
C VAL A 213 -1.58 -1.87 -11.92
N ALA A 214 -1.81 -2.42 -13.12
CA ALA A 214 -0.78 -2.58 -14.15
C ALA A 214 -0.24 -1.23 -14.63
N THR A 215 -1.13 -0.25 -14.83
CA THR A 215 -0.77 1.13 -15.21
C THR A 215 0.07 1.78 -14.11
N ILE A 216 -0.36 1.70 -12.84
CA ILE A 216 0.42 2.22 -11.70
C ILE A 216 1.80 1.55 -11.65
N GLN A 217 1.86 0.22 -11.75
CA GLN A 217 3.12 -0.51 -11.72
C GLN A 217 4.07 -0.10 -12.85
N ALA A 218 3.55 0.07 -14.07
CA ALA A 218 4.36 0.38 -15.23
C ALA A 218 4.94 1.80 -15.20
N VAL A 219 4.18 2.79 -14.70
CA VAL A 219 4.68 4.17 -14.62
C VAL A 219 5.60 4.43 -13.44
N ASN A 220 5.76 3.48 -12.51
CA ASN A 220 6.66 3.64 -11.37
C ASN A 220 8.00 2.96 -11.67
N TYR A 221 9.07 3.74 -11.69
CA TYR A 221 10.41 3.20 -11.80
C TYR A 221 10.75 2.39 -10.53
N TYR A 222 10.82 1.06 -10.67
CA TYR A 222 11.11 0.12 -9.59
C TYR A 222 10.11 0.17 -8.42
N LEU A 223 8.86 -0.24 -8.68
CA LEU A 223 7.86 -0.41 -7.62
C LEU A 223 8.05 -1.76 -6.90
N PRO A 224 8.34 -1.78 -5.58
CA PRO A 224 8.55 -3.02 -4.84
C PRO A 224 7.24 -3.82 -4.72
N SER A 225 7.36 -5.14 -4.58
CA SER A 225 6.24 -6.03 -4.31
C SER A 225 6.61 -7.00 -3.18
N PRO A 226 5.96 -6.96 -2.00
CA PRO A 226 4.82 -6.09 -1.66
C PRO A 226 5.23 -4.62 -1.40
N ILE A 227 4.27 -3.71 -1.60
CA ILE A 227 4.44 -2.30 -1.23
C ILE A 227 4.12 -2.12 0.25
N HIS A 228 4.95 -1.35 0.94
CA HIS A 228 4.78 -1.04 2.35
C HIS A 228 4.21 0.37 2.55
N ILE A 229 3.68 0.62 3.75
CA ILE A 229 3.32 1.97 4.20
C ILE A 229 4.51 2.93 4.05
N ASN A 230 4.22 4.21 3.86
CA ASN A 230 5.19 5.28 3.63
C ASN A 230 5.97 5.21 2.31
N TRP A 231 5.72 4.22 1.46
CA TRP A 231 6.28 4.19 0.11
C TRP A 231 5.67 5.29 -0.75
N ILE A 232 6.49 5.92 -1.60
CA ILE A 232 6.06 6.95 -2.54
C ILE A 232 5.74 6.30 -3.87
N VAL A 233 4.50 6.46 -4.34
CA VAL A 233 3.98 5.90 -5.57
C VAL A 233 3.47 7.00 -6.48
N VAL A 234 3.78 6.91 -7.76
CA VAL A 234 3.24 7.76 -8.81
C VAL A 234 1.95 7.14 -9.32
N ILE A 235 0.84 7.87 -9.28
CA ILE A 235 -0.47 7.37 -9.69
C ILE A 235 -0.95 8.17 -10.92
N PRO A 236 -1.08 7.53 -12.09
CA PRO A 236 -1.77 8.10 -13.25
C PRO A 236 -3.22 8.40 -12.93
N LEU A 237 -3.72 9.59 -13.29
CA LEU A 237 -5.11 9.98 -13.03
C LEU A 237 -5.95 9.76 -14.30
N GLY A 238 -6.95 8.88 -14.23
CA GLY A 238 -7.88 8.62 -15.35
C GLY A 238 -7.24 7.93 -16.56
N MET A 239 -6.07 7.30 -16.39
CA MET A 239 -5.31 6.68 -17.48
C MET A 239 -5.32 5.16 -17.35
N ILE A 240 -5.76 4.50 -18.43
CA ILE A 240 -5.79 3.03 -18.56
C ILE A 240 -4.79 2.50 -19.60
N ASP A 241 -4.43 3.31 -20.58
CA ASP A 241 -3.43 3.00 -21.61
C ASP A 241 -2.16 3.81 -21.35
N ILE A 242 -1.01 3.17 -21.48
CA ILE A 242 0.32 3.69 -21.14
C ILE A 242 1.30 3.63 -22.31
N SER A 243 0.80 3.36 -23.53
CA SER A 243 1.63 2.98 -24.68
C SER A 243 2.75 3.96 -25.06
N GLU A 244 2.80 5.15 -24.44
CA GLU A 244 3.83 6.19 -24.68
C GLU A 244 4.36 6.85 -23.38
N LEU A 245 4.12 6.27 -22.20
CA LEU A 245 4.60 6.86 -20.94
C LEU A 245 5.94 6.28 -20.51
N PRO A 246 6.92 7.13 -20.12
CA PRO A 246 8.11 6.65 -19.42
C PRO A 246 7.75 6.18 -18.01
N ALA A 247 8.65 5.40 -17.41
CA ALA A 247 8.58 5.18 -15.98
C ALA A 247 9.07 6.43 -15.25
N PHE A 248 8.41 6.80 -14.15
CA PHE A 248 8.75 7.95 -13.33
C PHE A 248 9.36 7.52 -12.02
N GLN A 249 10.40 8.24 -11.61
CA GLN A 249 10.91 8.20 -10.26
C GLN A 249 10.45 9.47 -9.52
N PRO A 250 9.71 9.33 -8.40
CA PRO A 250 9.38 10.48 -7.57
C PRO A 250 10.63 10.97 -6.84
N TYR A 251 10.86 12.28 -6.84
CA TYR A 251 12.03 12.89 -6.21
C TYR A 251 11.62 14.13 -5.41
N MET A 252 12.11 14.21 -4.17
CA MET A 252 11.97 15.40 -3.35
C MET A 252 13.22 16.27 -3.48
N VAL A 253 13.03 17.53 -3.86
CA VAL A 253 14.10 18.51 -3.95
C VAL A 253 14.69 18.75 -2.56
N VAL A 254 16.00 18.58 -2.43
CA VAL A 254 16.72 18.75 -1.15
C VAL A 254 17.49 20.07 -1.06
N ALA A 255 17.81 20.67 -2.20
CA ALA A 255 18.53 21.93 -2.31
C ALA A 255 17.89 22.78 -3.42
N GLY A 256 17.80 24.09 -3.20
CA GLY A 256 17.19 24.99 -4.17
C GLY A 256 18.09 25.21 -5.39
N MET A 257 17.54 24.99 -6.57
CA MET A 257 18.19 25.19 -7.87
C MET A 257 17.12 25.36 -8.96
N ASN A 258 17.47 25.82 -10.16
CA ASN A 258 16.49 25.89 -11.24
C ASN A 258 16.33 24.54 -11.96
N VAL A 259 15.23 24.40 -12.71
CA VAL A 259 14.89 23.16 -13.44
C VAL A 259 15.95 22.75 -14.46
N GLU A 260 16.56 23.71 -15.16
CA GLU A 260 17.61 23.44 -16.15
C GLU A 260 18.87 22.84 -15.51
N GLU A 261 19.35 23.45 -14.43
CA GLU A 261 20.48 22.93 -13.64
C GLU A 261 20.14 21.56 -13.05
N PHE A 262 18.90 21.38 -12.57
CA PHE A 262 18.46 20.11 -11.98
C PHE A 262 18.46 18.99 -13.03
N ALA A 263 17.88 19.25 -14.20
CA ALA A 263 17.82 18.31 -15.31
C ALA A 263 19.23 17.89 -15.77
N GLN A 264 20.17 18.84 -15.89
CA GLN A 264 21.57 18.55 -16.18
C GLN A 264 22.20 17.65 -15.12
N SER A 265 21.99 17.94 -13.83
CA SER A 265 22.55 17.13 -12.73
C SER A 265 22.02 15.69 -12.72
N MET A 266 20.78 15.49 -13.16
CA MET A 266 20.14 14.18 -13.24
C MET A 266 20.33 13.48 -14.60
N SER A 267 21.01 14.14 -15.56
CA SER A 267 21.15 13.70 -16.95
C SER A 267 19.82 13.41 -17.65
N VAL A 268 18.81 14.25 -17.39
CA VAL A 268 17.47 14.17 -17.98
C VAL A 268 17.26 15.33 -18.94
N ASP A 269 16.51 15.09 -20.02
CA ASP A 269 16.15 16.15 -20.96
C ASP A 269 15.25 17.21 -20.30
N VAL A 270 15.64 18.48 -20.39
CA VAL A 270 14.97 19.62 -19.73
C VAL A 270 13.53 19.76 -20.23
N SER A 271 13.29 19.53 -21.53
CA SER A 271 11.97 19.70 -22.13
C SER A 271 10.99 18.62 -21.63
N THR A 272 11.47 17.38 -21.54
CA THR A 272 10.71 16.23 -21.03
C THR A 272 10.40 16.41 -19.53
N LEU A 273 11.40 16.79 -18.73
CA LEU A 273 11.20 17.06 -17.30
C LEU A 273 10.18 18.20 -17.10
N SER A 274 10.32 19.29 -17.85
CA SER A 274 9.43 20.45 -17.75
C SER A 274 7.99 20.10 -18.13
N TYR A 275 7.81 19.29 -19.17
CA TYR A 275 6.50 18.83 -19.65
C TYR A 275 5.72 18.07 -18.57
N TYR A 276 6.32 17.02 -17.99
CA TYR A 276 5.62 16.19 -16.99
C TYR A 276 5.42 16.89 -15.64
N ASN A 277 6.25 17.88 -15.32
CA ASN A 277 6.14 18.61 -14.05
C ASN A 277 5.36 19.94 -14.16
N SER A 278 4.90 20.32 -15.36
CA SER A 278 4.22 21.61 -15.62
C SER A 278 5.05 22.82 -15.17
N LEU A 279 6.35 22.79 -15.47
CA LEU A 279 7.35 23.80 -15.09
C LEU A 279 7.96 24.49 -16.32
N THR A 280 8.57 25.64 -16.09
CA THR A 280 9.48 26.27 -17.06
C THR A 280 10.92 25.91 -16.72
N ALA A 281 11.83 25.92 -17.69
CA ALA A 281 13.25 25.64 -17.46
C ALA A 281 13.90 26.58 -16.42
N THR A 282 13.40 27.82 -16.33
CA THR A 282 13.84 28.85 -15.38
C THR A 282 13.12 28.80 -14.03
N TYR A 283 12.20 27.86 -13.82
CA TYR A 283 11.49 27.74 -12.55
C TYR A 283 12.47 27.39 -11.43
N GLN A 284 12.36 28.08 -10.29
CA GLN A 284 13.20 27.85 -9.12
C GLN A 284 12.57 26.79 -8.23
N LEU A 285 13.22 25.63 -8.15
CA LEU A 285 12.84 24.55 -7.26
C LEU A 285 13.24 24.91 -5.83
N SER A 286 12.34 24.66 -4.90
CA SER A 286 12.56 24.86 -3.48
C SER A 286 12.72 23.51 -2.78
N PRO A 287 13.53 23.42 -1.70
CA PRO A 287 13.57 22.23 -0.87
C PRO A 287 12.17 21.82 -0.40
N GLY A 288 11.82 20.55 -0.58
CA GLY A 288 10.49 20.00 -0.30
C GLY A 288 9.55 19.89 -1.50
N ASP A 289 9.89 20.48 -2.65
CA ASP A 289 9.15 20.26 -3.90
C ASP A 289 9.28 18.80 -4.36
N TRP A 290 8.20 18.21 -4.84
CA TRP A 290 8.18 16.88 -5.42
C TRP A 290 8.11 16.93 -6.95
N LEU A 291 8.96 16.13 -7.58
CA LEU A 291 9.10 16.04 -9.03
C LEU A 291 8.91 14.60 -9.52
N LEU A 292 8.36 14.49 -10.72
CA LEU A 292 8.39 13.28 -11.54
C LEU A 292 9.63 13.31 -12.43
N ILE A 293 10.56 12.38 -12.22
CA ILE A 293 11.75 12.25 -13.06
C ILE A 293 11.52 11.10 -14.05
N PRO A 294 11.41 11.38 -15.36
CA PRO A 294 11.33 10.35 -16.39
C PRO A 294 12.62 9.51 -16.42
N ARG A 295 12.49 8.19 -16.59
CA ARG A 295 13.58 7.20 -16.63
C ARG A 295 13.56 6.38 -17.92
#